data_AF-A0A8H4NK53-F1
#
_entry.id   AF-A0A8H4NK53-F1
#
_cell.length_a   1.000
_cell.length_b   1.000
_cell.length_c   1.000
_cell.angle_alpha   90.00
_cell.angle_beta   90.00
_cell.angle_gamma   90.00
#
_symmetry.space_group_name_H-M   'P 1'
#
loop_
_entity.id
_entity.type
_entity.pdbx_description
1 polymer ?
#
loop_
_entity_poly.entity_id
_entity_poly.type
_entity_poly.pdbx_seq_one_letter_code
_entity_poly.pdbx_strand_id
1 'polypeptide(L)'
;MQYITNSALPSTPHKVGLNLRERFAFAYFHEPSFQAVVKPLPGYDVGQEPKDGIHYGKHFTNMFMRNYPQRITTQRLNDEGRYRLLEQESLQTMAP
;
A
#
# COMPACT_ATOMS: atom_id res chain seq x y z
N MET A 1 9.15 2.37 2.33
CA MET A 1 10.48 2.54 2.97
C MET A 1 10.46 2.35 4.48
N GLN A 2 9.64 3.10 5.24
CA GLN A 2 9.61 3.00 6.70
C GLN A 2 9.55 1.57 7.26
N TYR A 3 8.66 0.74 6.70
CA TYR A 3 8.56 -0.65 7.10
C TYR A 3 9.80 -1.49 6.75
N ILE A 4 10.45 -1.29 5.61
CA ILE A 4 11.61 -2.13 5.24
C ILE A 4 12.90 -1.73 5.96
N THR A 5 12.99 -0.49 6.43
CA THR A 5 14.21 0.07 7.06
C THR A 5 14.04 0.35 8.55
N ASN A 6 13.02 -0.21 9.20
CA ASN A 6 12.69 0.06 10.61
C ASN A 6 12.74 1.53 11.00
N SER A 7 12.07 2.37 10.22
CA SER A 7 12.04 3.83 10.42
C SER A 7 13.38 4.57 10.32
N ALA A 8 14.49 3.92 9.92
CA ALA A 8 15.69 4.64 9.52
C ALA A 8 15.40 5.61 8.35
N LEU A 9 14.48 5.23 7.45
CA LEU A 9 13.86 6.12 6.46
C LEU A 9 12.35 6.25 6.75
N PRO A 10 11.89 7.28 7.48
CA PRO A 10 10.48 7.44 7.84
C PRO A 10 9.63 7.82 6.62
N SER A 11 8.36 7.41 6.64
CA SER A 11 7.37 7.82 5.64
C SER A 11 6.94 9.25 5.94
N THR A 12 7.42 10.21 5.16
CA THR A 12 7.25 11.65 5.43
C THR A 12 5.78 12.07 5.45
N PRO A 13 5.24 12.51 6.62
CA PRO A 13 3.91 13.09 6.69
C PRO A 13 3.88 14.42 5.92
N HIS A 14 2.80 14.67 5.18
CA HIS A 14 2.64 15.89 4.41
C HIS A 14 1.17 16.31 4.33
N LYS A 15 0.93 17.61 4.12
CA LYS A 15 -0.40 18.21 3.94
C LYS A 15 -0.34 19.37 2.95
N VAL A 16 -1.47 19.71 2.35
CA VAL A 16 -1.58 20.83 1.40
C VAL A 16 -2.63 21.81 1.91
N GLY A 17 -2.27 23.09 2.01
CA GLY A 17 -3.19 24.18 2.27
C GLY A 17 -3.69 24.81 0.97
N LEU A 18 -4.92 25.33 0.97
CA LEU A 18 -5.45 26.10 -0.16
C LEU A 18 -4.74 27.45 -0.29
N ASN A 19 -4.62 27.94 -1.52
CA ASN A 19 -4.09 29.27 -1.83
C ASN A 19 -5.21 30.15 -2.42
N LEU A 20 -4.96 31.46 -2.55
CA LEU A 20 -5.90 32.41 -3.18
C LEU A 20 -6.09 32.18 -4.68
N ARG A 21 -5.27 31.30 -5.29
CA ARG A 21 -5.31 30.92 -6.70
C ARG A 21 -5.09 29.42 -6.84
N GLU A 22 -5.49 28.88 -7.98
CA GLU A 22 -5.29 27.48 -8.30
C GLU A 22 -3.82 27.07 -8.29
N ARG A 23 -3.57 25.82 -7.89
CA ARG A 23 -2.25 25.19 -7.88
C ARG A 23 -2.37 23.80 -8.48
N PHE A 24 -1.68 23.58 -9.59
CA PHE A 24 -1.55 22.26 -10.21
C PHE A 24 -0.31 21.55 -9.67
N ALA A 25 -0.45 20.28 -9.34
CA ALA A 25 0.65 19.45 -8.86
C ALA A 25 0.40 17.99 -9.25
N PHE A 26 1.49 17.26 -9.50
CA PHE A 26 1.48 15.82 -9.69
C PHE A 26 2.23 15.16 -8.54
N ALA A 27 1.58 14.19 -7.90
CA ALA A 27 2.23 13.29 -6.95
C ALA A 27 2.44 11.95 -7.66
N TYR A 28 3.70 11.55 -7.79
CA TYR A 28 4.10 10.27 -8.36
C TYR A 28 4.51 9.31 -7.25
N PHE A 29 4.10 8.05 -7.38
CA PHE A 29 4.44 6.97 -6.47
C PHE A 29 5.15 5.87 -7.26
N HIS A 30 6.39 5.57 -6.88
CA HIS A 30 7.14 4.44 -7.42
C HIS A 30 6.98 3.26 -6.47
N GLU A 31 6.23 2.26 -6.92
CA GLU A 31 5.66 1.26 -6.04
C GLU A 31 6.17 -0.15 -6.36
N PRO A 32 6.19 -1.06 -5.37
CA PRO A 32 6.44 -2.48 -5.62
C PRO A 32 5.43 -3.09 -6.61
N SER A 33 5.77 -4.25 -7.16
CA SER A 33 4.79 -5.09 -7.85
C SER A 33 3.58 -5.34 -6.95
N PHE A 34 2.39 -5.38 -7.54
CA PHE A 34 1.15 -5.61 -6.80
C PHE A 34 1.15 -6.96 -6.04
N GLN A 35 1.85 -7.96 -6.58
CA GLN A 35 1.97 -9.28 -5.96
C GLN A 35 3.08 -9.35 -4.90
N ALA A 36 3.92 -8.34 -4.78
CA ALA A 36 5.07 -8.41 -3.89
C ALA A 36 4.67 -8.43 -2.41
N VAL A 37 5.29 -9.33 -1.65
CA VAL A 37 5.31 -9.29 -0.18
C VAL A 37 6.62 -8.65 0.26
N VAL A 38 6.52 -7.43 0.75
CA VAL A 38 7.64 -6.62 1.18
C VAL A 38 8.04 -7.03 2.59
N LYS A 39 9.33 -7.31 2.82
CA LYS A 39 9.88 -7.71 4.12
C LYS A 39 10.98 -6.74 4.60
N PRO A 40 11.29 -6.70 5.90
CA PRO A 40 12.43 -5.95 6.41
C PRO A 40 13.74 -6.32 5.68
N LEU A 41 14.58 -5.33 5.46
CA LEU A 41 15.94 -5.58 4.94
C LEU A 41 16.80 -6.26 6.01
N PRO A 42 17.81 -7.06 5.62
CA PRO A 42 18.75 -7.64 6.57
C PRO A 42 19.35 -6.57 7.50
N GLY A 43 19.31 -6.80 8.81
CA GLY A 43 19.81 -5.85 9.82
C GLY A 43 18.80 -4.77 10.23
N TYR A 44 17.61 -4.75 9.63
CA TYR A 44 16.50 -3.87 10.02
C TYR A 44 15.32 -4.62 10.63
N ASP A 45 15.37 -5.94 10.73
CA ASP A 45 14.32 -6.88 11.20
C ASP A 45 14.09 -6.87 12.72
N VAL A 46 14.07 -5.69 13.35
CA VAL A 46 13.98 -5.54 14.80
C VAL A 46 12.58 -5.11 15.23
N GLY A 47 11.76 -6.08 15.66
CA GLY A 47 10.48 -5.83 16.34
C GLY A 47 9.38 -5.24 15.45
N GLN A 48 9.53 -5.30 14.13
CA GLN A 48 8.53 -4.80 13.19
C GLN A 48 7.40 -5.81 13.02
N GLU A 49 6.17 -5.33 13.06
CA GLU A 49 4.99 -6.10 12.74
C GLU A 49 4.35 -5.57 11.43
N PRO A 50 3.80 -6.45 10.57
CA PRO A 50 3.78 -7.92 10.68
C PRO A 50 5.13 -8.56 10.34
N LYS A 51 5.50 -9.66 11.00
CA LYS A 51 6.74 -10.42 10.70
C LYS A 51 6.75 -11.07 9.31
N ASP A 52 5.59 -11.51 8.83
CA ASP A 52 5.47 -12.23 7.55
C ASP A 52 5.62 -11.32 6.32
N GLY A 53 5.66 -10.01 6.52
CA GLY A 53 5.74 -9.02 5.47
C GLY A 53 4.43 -8.29 5.19
N ILE A 54 4.51 -7.26 4.36
CA ILE A 54 3.37 -6.51 3.86
C ILE A 54 3.13 -6.90 2.41
N HIS A 55 2.02 -7.57 2.12
CA HIS A 55 1.54 -7.73 0.75
C HIS A 55 1.12 -6.37 0.19
N TYR A 56 1.86 -5.89 -0.81
CA TYR A 56 1.71 -4.53 -1.32
C TYR A 56 0.33 -4.31 -1.95
N GLY A 57 -0.17 -5.26 -2.73
CA GLY A 57 -1.50 -5.18 -3.35
C GLY A 57 -2.65 -5.06 -2.33
N LYS A 58 -2.58 -5.80 -1.22
CA LYS A 58 -3.54 -5.69 -0.11
C LYS A 58 -3.41 -4.35 0.61
N HIS A 59 -2.19 -3.88 0.85
CA HIS A 59 -1.96 -2.55 1.43
C HIS A 59 -2.56 -1.43 0.56
N PHE A 60 -2.26 -1.44 -0.74
CA PHE A 60 -2.81 -0.50 -1.71
C PHE A 60 -4.34 -0.54 -1.73
N THR A 61 -4.91 -1.74 -1.87
CA THR A 61 -6.37 -1.92 -1.96
C THR A 61 -7.08 -1.41 -0.71
N ASN A 62 -6.53 -1.70 0.48
CA ASN A 62 -7.05 -1.19 1.75
C ASN A 62 -7.06 0.34 1.81
N MET A 63 -5.98 0.99 1.37
CA MET A 63 -5.90 2.45 1.33
C MET A 63 -6.96 3.06 0.42
N PHE A 64 -7.10 2.54 -0.80
CA PHE A 64 -8.07 3.08 -1.76
C PHE A 64 -9.51 2.81 -1.36
N MET A 65 -9.83 1.63 -0.83
CA MET A 65 -11.17 1.34 -0.32
C MET A 65 -11.54 2.23 0.87
N ARG A 66 -10.59 2.53 1.77
CA ARG A 66 -10.80 3.47 2.89
C ARG A 66 -11.02 4.90 2.40
N ASN A 67 -10.27 5.35 1.40
CA ASN A 67 -10.38 6.72 0.88
C ASN A 67 -11.61 6.92 -0.02
N TYR A 68 -12.09 5.86 -0.68
CA TYR A 68 -13.22 5.91 -1.61
C TYR A 68 -14.29 4.85 -1.31
N PRO A 69 -14.91 4.85 -0.12
CA PRO A 69 -15.77 3.74 0.32
C PRO A 69 -17.03 3.56 -0.54
N GLN A 70 -17.57 4.64 -1.10
CA GLN A 70 -18.80 4.62 -1.91
C GLN A 70 -18.54 4.58 -3.42
N ARG A 71 -17.28 4.49 -3.86
CA ARG A 71 -16.96 4.44 -5.29
C ARG A 71 -17.38 3.09 -5.86
N ILE A 72 -17.89 3.09 -7.10
CA ILE A 72 -18.30 1.86 -7.81
C ILE A 72 -17.22 0.77 -7.81
N THR A 73 -15.93 1.15 -7.82
CA THR A 73 -14.80 0.21 -7.76
C THR A 73 -14.75 -0.52 -6.42
N THR A 74 -14.96 0.19 -5.31
CA THR A 74 -15.00 -0.37 -3.96
C THR A 74 -16.22 -1.28 -3.78
N GLN A 75 -17.39 -0.83 -4.26
CA GLN A 75 -18.62 -1.63 -4.23
C GLN A 75 -18.42 -2.95 -4.99
N ARG A 76 -17.96 -2.87 -6.25
CA ARG A 76 -17.71 -4.06 -7.07
C ARG A 76 -16.67 -5.02 -6.49
N LEU A 77 -15.61 -4.49 -5.85
CA LEU A 77 -14.61 -5.31 -5.14
C LEU A 77 -15.24 -6.14 -4.01
N ASN A 78 -16.22 -5.56 -3.30
CA ASN A 78 -16.94 -6.22 -2.21
C ASN A 78 -18.01 -7.19 -2.74
N ASP A 79 -18.87 -6.71 -3.64
CA ASP A 79 -20.04 -7.44 -4.14
C ASP A 79 -19.62 -8.71 -4.90
N GLU A 80 -18.52 -8.62 -5.66
CA GLU A 80 -17.98 -9.77 -6.40
C GLU A 80 -16.95 -10.58 -5.60
N GLY A 81 -16.73 -10.26 -4.32
CA GLY A 81 -15.80 -10.99 -3.45
C GLY A 81 -14.32 -10.89 -3.87
N ARG A 82 -13.98 -9.97 -4.78
CA ARG A 82 -12.63 -9.81 -5.35
C ARG A 82 -11.58 -9.42 -4.31
N TYR A 83 -11.97 -8.69 -3.26
CA TYR A 83 -11.03 -8.35 -2.18
C TYR A 83 -10.44 -9.60 -1.50
N ARG A 84 -11.23 -10.68 -1.36
CA ARG A 84 -10.78 -11.95 -0.75
C ARG A 84 -9.72 -12.66 -1.60
N LEU A 85 -9.67 -12.38 -2.90
CA LEU A 85 -8.65 -12.97 -3.78
C LEU A 85 -7.23 -12.57 -3.36
N LEU A 86 -7.06 -11.40 -2.72
CA LEU A 86 -5.75 -10.93 -2.25
C LEU A 86 -5.12 -11.82 -1.17
N GLU A 87 -5.88 -12.77 -0.62
CA GLU A 87 -5.40 -13.78 0.34
C GLU A 87 -4.88 -15.04 -0.35
N GLN A 88 -5.07 -15.17 -1.66
CA GLN A 88 -4.58 -16.30 -2.44
C GLN A 88 -3.07 -16.18 -2.67
N GLU A 89 -2.35 -17.28 -2.46
CA GLU A 89 -0.90 -17.36 -2.65
C GLU A 89 -0.48 -16.99 -4.08
N SER A 90 -1.28 -17.33 -5.09
CA SER A 90 -1.04 -16.95 -6.50
C SER A 90 -1.00 -15.44 -6.73
N LEU A 91 -1.53 -14.64 -5.80
CA LEU A 91 -1.48 -13.18 -5.83
C LEU A 91 -0.47 -12.58 -4.84
N GLN A 92 0.27 -13.42 -4.11
CA GLN A 92 1.33 -13.02 -3.18
C GLN A 92 2.71 -13.54 -3.59
N THR A 93 2.77 -14.38 -4.63
CA THR A 93 4.02 -14.93 -5.17
C THR A 93 4.35 -14.24 -6.48
N MET A 94 5.57 -13.72 -6.60
CA MET A 94 6.14 -13.40 -7.90
C MET A 94 6.75 -14.68 -8.44
N ALA A 95 6.18 -15.24 -9.52
CA ALA A 95 6.82 -16.36 -10.20
C ALA A 95 8.26 -15.96 -10.60
N PRO A 96 9.25 -16.84 -10.44
CA PRO A 96 10.61 -16.59 -10.92
C PRO A 96 10.67 -16.50 -12.46
#